data_AF-A0A3D4B5C4-F1
#
_entry.id   AF-A0A3D4B5C4-F1
#
_cell.length_a   1.000
_cell.length_b   1.000
_cell.length_c   1.000
_cell.angle_alpha   90.00
_cell.angle_beta   90.00
_cell.angle_gamma   90.00
#
_symmetry.space_group_name_H-M   'P 1'
#
loop_
_entity.id
_entity.type
_entity.pdbx_description
1 polymer ?
#
loop_
_entity_poly.entity_id
_entity_poly.type
_entity_poly.pdbx_seq_one_letter_code
_entity_poly.pdbx_strand_id
1 'polypeptide(L)'
;MASQRGLWQKINAEGGACPRCVFKEECYVNRVRSAAALSHIVIINHALLFSDLAADNAVLNDYSHLIIDEAHNLEKVAVQHMTIEAGGWRMRNILRKLYVRDGMETGLLATLKWRSEHSPMKQVWKDALAGGTRLAIDRVNEVERAIETFFKKINDEALNQSTDRSGYAA
;
A
#
# COMPACT_ATOMS: atom_id res chain seq x y z
N MET A 1 0.37 1.03 -22.28
CA MET A 1 1.12 0.64 -21.06
C MET A 1 0.24 0.44 -19.81
N ALA A 2 -0.93 1.09 -19.67
CA ALA A 2 -1.82 0.86 -18.52
C ALA A 2 -2.45 -0.56 -18.45
N SER A 3 -2.65 -1.22 -19.60
CA SER A 3 -3.27 -2.56 -19.67
C SER A 3 -2.41 -3.67 -19.06
N GLN A 4 -1.09 -3.60 -19.17
CA GLN A 4 -0.19 -4.63 -18.63
C GLN A 4 -0.05 -4.57 -17.11
N ARG A 5 -0.03 -3.37 -16.52
CA ARG A 5 0.01 -3.22 -15.05
C ARG A 5 -1.26 -3.76 -14.39
N GLY A 6 -2.43 -3.50 -14.98
CA GLY A 6 -3.70 -4.01 -14.48
C GLY A 6 -3.82 -5.54 -14.58
N LEU A 7 -3.25 -6.15 -15.63
CA LEU A 7 -3.18 -7.60 -15.75
C LEU A 7 -2.22 -8.22 -14.74
N TRP A 8 -1.03 -7.65 -14.56
CA TRP A 8 -0.03 -8.14 -13.60
C TRP A 8 -0.60 -8.22 -12.18
N GLN A 9 -1.34 -7.20 -11.76
CA GLN A 9 -2.01 -7.14 -10.46
C GLN A 9 -3.08 -8.24 -10.26
N LYS A 10 -3.52 -8.91 -11.32
CA LYS A 10 -4.47 -10.02 -11.25
C LYS A 10 -3.81 -11.40 -11.26
N ILE A 11 -2.57 -11.50 -11.76
CA ILE A 11 -1.89 -12.78 -12.00
C ILE A 11 -0.65 -12.98 -11.13
N ASN A 12 -0.20 -11.96 -10.40
CA ASN A 12 0.95 -12.06 -9.52
C ASN A 12 0.59 -12.79 -8.21
N ALA A 13 1.63 -13.12 -7.43
CA ALA A 13 1.48 -13.78 -6.14
C ALA A 13 1.39 -12.78 -4.96
N GLU A 14 1.15 -11.49 -5.21
CA GLU A 14 0.97 -10.49 -4.16
C GLU A 14 -0.43 -10.64 -3.56
N GLY A 15 -0.50 -11.10 -2.32
CA GLY A 15 -1.73 -11.29 -1.56
C GLY A 15 -1.64 -12.52 -0.67
N GLY A 16 -2.05 -12.39 0.60
CA GLY A 16 -1.89 -13.40 1.67
C GLY A 16 -2.58 -14.76 1.46
N ALA A 17 -2.94 -15.12 0.23
CA ALA A 17 -3.52 -16.42 -0.14
C ALA A 17 -2.47 -17.54 -0.30
N CYS A 18 -1.18 -17.22 -0.38
CA CYS A 18 -0.12 -18.23 -0.59
C CYS A 18 0.06 -19.31 0.51
N PRO A 19 -0.20 -19.08 1.81
CA PRO A 19 0.02 -20.11 2.85
C PRO A 19 -0.85 -21.37 2.69
N ARG A 20 -2.01 -21.26 2.02
CA ARG A 20 -2.96 -22.36 1.77
C ARG A 20 -3.16 -22.61 0.26
N CYS A 21 -2.14 -22.35 -0.55
CA CYS A 21 -2.23 -22.53 -1.99
C CYS A 21 -2.39 -24.01 -2.35
N VAL A 22 -3.49 -24.36 -3.02
CA VAL A 22 -3.75 -25.73 -3.51
C VAL A 22 -2.76 -26.19 -4.58
N PHE A 23 -2.15 -25.23 -5.29
CA PHE A 23 -1.14 -25.49 -6.32
C PHE A 23 0.29 -25.38 -5.78
N LYS A 24 0.52 -25.72 -4.50
CA LYS A 24 1.82 -25.50 -3.82
C LYS A 24 3.00 -26.10 -4.59
N GLU A 25 2.84 -27.32 -5.10
CA GLU A 25 3.86 -28.07 -5.86
C GLU A 25 4.17 -27.46 -7.23
N GLU A 26 3.16 -26.91 -7.90
CA GLU A 26 3.30 -26.30 -9.24
C GLU A 26 3.62 -24.80 -9.18
N CYS A 27 3.52 -24.18 -8.00
CA CYS A 27 3.73 -22.77 -7.80
C CYS A 27 5.20 -22.39 -7.98
N TYR A 28 5.48 -21.59 -9.02
CA TYR A 28 6.82 -21.08 -9.31
C TYR A 28 7.48 -20.39 -8.10
N VAL A 29 6.73 -19.61 -7.31
CA VAL A 29 7.28 -18.92 -6.13
C VAL A 29 7.73 -19.91 -5.06
N ASN A 30 6.91 -20.91 -4.75
CA ASN A 30 7.26 -21.93 -3.75
C ASN A 30 8.41 -22.81 -4.22
N ARG A 31 8.45 -23.16 -5.51
CA ARG A 31 9.56 -23.91 -6.10
C ARG A 31 10.88 -23.17 -5.98
N VAL A 32 10.92 -21.88 -6.30
CA VAL A 32 12.13 -21.05 -6.16
C VAL A 32 12.55 -20.91 -4.69
N ARG A 33 11.61 -20.68 -3.78
CA ARG A 33 11.91 -20.63 -2.33
C ARG A 33 12.47 -21.93 -1.79
N SER A 34 11.89 -23.06 -2.20
CA SER A 34 12.36 -24.39 -1.79
C SER A 34 13.75 -24.69 -2.36
N ALA A 35 14.01 -24.33 -3.62
CA ALA A 35 15.34 -24.44 -4.21
C ALA A 35 16.37 -23.55 -3.50
N ALA A 36 16.00 -22.31 -3.18
CA ALA A 36 16.87 -21.39 -2.45
C ALA A 36 17.22 -21.91 -1.04
N ALA A 37 16.27 -22.53 -0.34
CA ALA A 37 16.48 -23.14 0.98
C ALA A 37 17.51 -24.28 0.97
N LEU A 38 17.62 -25.01 -0.14
CA LEU A 38 18.57 -26.11 -0.32
C LEU A 38 19.87 -25.67 -1.00
N SER A 39 19.99 -24.40 -1.37
CA SER A 39 21.13 -23.88 -2.10
C SER A 39 22.23 -23.38 -1.17
N HIS A 40 23.48 -23.65 -1.53
CA HIS A 40 24.64 -23.12 -0.80
C HIS A 40 24.83 -21.61 -1.01
N ILE A 41 24.42 -21.09 -2.18
CA ILE A 41 24.54 -19.69 -2.56
C ILE A 41 23.21 -19.25 -3.16
N VAL A 42 22.69 -18.12 -2.68
CA VAL A 42 21.47 -17.49 -3.21
C VAL A 42 21.82 -16.07 -3.62
N ILE A 43 21.53 -15.72 -4.88
CA ILE A 43 21.74 -14.37 -5.41
C ILE A 43 20.41 -13.63 -5.39
N ILE A 44 20.38 -12.48 -4.71
CA ILE A 44 19.20 -11.62 -4.60
C ILE A 44 19.58 -10.18 -4.95
N ASN A 45 18.57 -9.34 -5.17
CA ASN A 45 18.79 -7.90 -5.25
C ASN A 45 18.71 -7.25 -3.86
N HIS A 46 19.25 -6.04 -3.73
CA HIS A 46 19.20 -5.27 -2.49
C HIS A 46 17.77 -4.94 -2.04
N ALA A 47 16.84 -4.77 -2.99
CA ALA A 47 15.44 -4.53 -2.69
C ALA A 47 14.82 -5.68 -1.89
N LEU A 48 15.08 -6.94 -2.27
CA LEU A 48 14.60 -8.12 -1.58
C LEU A 48 15.26 -8.27 -0.21
N LEU A 49 16.58 -8.03 -0.11
CA LEU A 49 17.30 -8.06 1.16
C LEU A 49 16.66 -7.13 2.21
N PHE A 50 16.45 -5.86 1.87
CA PHE A 50 15.89 -4.89 2.81
C PHE A 50 14.39 -5.07 3.07
N SER A 51 13.64 -5.50 2.05
CA SER A 51 12.22 -5.81 2.25
C SER A 51 12.04 -7.01 3.17
N ASP A 52 12.95 -7.98 3.12
CA ASP A 52 12.93 -9.16 3.99
C ASP A 52 13.38 -8.82 5.42
N LEU A 53 14.43 -8.01 5.57
CA LEU A 53 14.84 -7.48 6.88
C LEU A 53 13.72 -6.68 7.57
N ALA A 54 12.97 -5.88 6.80
CA ALA A 54 11.80 -5.15 7.32
C ALA A 54 10.62 -6.08 7.70
N ALA A 55 10.65 -7.34 7.24
CA ALA A 55 9.67 -8.39 7.52
C ALA A 55 10.24 -9.49 8.44
N ASP A 56 11.26 -9.17 9.26
CA ASP A 56 11.91 -10.09 10.19
C ASP A 56 12.44 -11.39 9.55
N ASN A 57 13.04 -11.28 8.35
CA ASN A 57 13.63 -12.39 7.59
C ASN A 57 12.65 -13.53 7.27
N ALA A 58 11.39 -13.20 6.98
CA ALA A 58 10.35 -14.17 6.68
C ALA A 58 10.50 -14.90 5.33
N VAL A 59 11.36 -14.43 4.42
CA VAL A 59 11.52 -14.93 3.05
C VAL A 59 12.87 -15.58 2.81
N LEU A 60 13.96 -14.92 3.20
CA LEU A 60 15.31 -15.44 3.08
C LEU A 60 15.58 -16.19 4.38
N ASN A 61 15.56 -17.53 4.33
CA ASN A 61 15.92 -18.37 5.47
C ASN A 61 17.26 -17.92 6.09
N ASP A 62 17.57 -18.39 7.29
CA ASP A 62 18.80 -18.06 7.99
C ASP A 62 20.05 -18.22 7.11
N TYR A 63 20.89 -17.19 7.09
CA TYR A 63 22.17 -17.17 6.41
C TYR A 63 23.26 -16.64 7.35
N SER A 64 24.47 -17.21 7.28
CA SER A 64 25.61 -16.81 8.13
C SER A 64 26.55 -15.81 7.46
N HIS A 65 26.47 -15.69 6.13
CA HIS A 65 27.36 -14.85 5.33
C HIS A 65 26.56 -14.07 4.29
N LEU A 66 26.91 -12.79 4.11
CA LEU A 66 26.31 -11.89 3.13
C LEU A 66 27.44 -11.18 2.37
N ILE A 67 27.40 -11.28 1.04
CA ILE A 67 28.29 -10.52 0.15
C ILE A 67 27.43 -9.47 -0.53
N ILE A 68 27.82 -8.21 -0.40
CA ILE A 68 27.12 -7.08 -0.99
C ILE A 68 27.97 -6.57 -2.14
N ASP A 69 27.48 -6.76 -3.36
CA ASP A 69 28.07 -6.14 -4.54
C ASP A 69 27.57 -4.70 -4.65
N GLU A 70 28.39 -3.81 -5.21
CA GLU A 70 28.05 -2.38 -5.36
C GLU A 70 27.53 -1.71 -4.07
N ALA A 71 28.18 -2.03 -2.95
CA ALA A 71 27.79 -1.59 -1.60
C ALA A 71 27.66 -0.07 -1.44
N HIS A 72 28.20 0.71 -2.38
CA HIS A 72 28.01 2.16 -2.43
C HIS A 72 26.52 2.57 -2.57
N ASN A 73 25.66 1.72 -3.13
CA ASN A 73 24.22 1.96 -3.25
C ASN A 73 23.41 1.50 -2.03
N LEU A 74 24.05 0.83 -1.06
CA LEU A 74 23.38 0.11 0.02
C LEU A 74 22.51 1.02 0.88
N GLU A 75 23.06 2.15 1.34
CA GLU A 75 22.36 3.12 2.18
C GLU A 75 21.08 3.64 1.51
N LYS A 76 21.18 4.06 0.26
CA LYS A 76 20.05 4.60 -0.50
C LYS A 76 18.92 3.58 -0.63
N VAL A 77 19.25 2.32 -0.94
CA VAL A 77 18.25 1.25 -1.08
C VAL A 77 17.66 0.88 0.29
N ALA A 78 18.47 0.86 1.36
CA ALA A 78 18.00 0.65 2.73
C ALA A 78 16.94 1.68 3.12
N VAL A 79 17.25 2.97 2.95
CA VAL A 79 16.32 4.06 3.23
C VAL A 79 15.03 3.88 2.41
N GLN A 80 15.13 3.59 1.13
CA GLN A 80 13.95 3.43 0.27
C GLN A 80 13.03 2.27 0.70
N HIS A 81 13.59 1.16 1.17
CA HIS A 81 12.83 -0.06 1.49
C HIS A 81 12.46 -0.22 2.97
N MET A 82 13.14 0.50 3.86
CA MET A 82 12.90 0.45 5.32
C MET A 82 12.18 1.70 5.85
N THR A 83 12.00 2.73 5.04
CA THR A 83 11.25 3.94 5.44
C THR A 83 9.75 3.76 5.20
N ILE A 84 8.94 4.11 6.19
CA ILE A 84 7.50 4.26 6.03
C ILE A 84 7.19 5.69 5.64
N GLU A 85 6.70 5.89 4.41
CA GLU A 85 6.25 7.19 3.92
C GLU A 85 4.74 7.36 4.07
N ALA A 86 4.34 8.44 4.75
CA ALA A 86 2.97 8.90 4.85
C ALA A 86 2.84 10.32 4.27
N GLY A 87 1.84 10.55 3.42
CA GLY A 87 1.61 11.85 2.80
C GLY A 87 0.14 12.11 2.55
N GLY A 88 -0.30 13.35 2.75
CA GLY A 88 -1.70 13.74 2.62
C GLY A 88 -2.28 13.41 1.25
N TRP A 89 -1.51 13.59 0.18
CA TRP A 89 -1.93 13.19 -1.17
C TRP A 89 -2.13 11.69 -1.33
N ARG A 90 -1.22 10.86 -0.80
CA ARG A 90 -1.31 9.39 -0.88
C ARG A 90 -2.55 8.90 -0.13
N MET A 91 -2.78 9.41 1.07
CA MET A 91 -3.96 9.05 1.88
C MET A 91 -5.26 9.52 1.20
N ARG A 92 -5.29 10.75 0.68
CA ARG A 92 -6.43 11.27 -0.09
C ARG A 92 -6.73 10.41 -1.32
N ASN A 93 -5.72 9.96 -2.05
CA ASN A 93 -5.93 9.08 -3.21
C ASN A 93 -6.55 7.73 -2.83
N ILE A 94 -6.25 7.20 -1.64
CA ILE A 94 -6.91 5.99 -1.14
C ILE A 94 -8.40 6.29 -0.86
N LEU A 95 -8.70 7.41 -0.18
CA LEU A 95 -10.08 7.81 0.11
C LEU A 95 -10.90 8.09 -1.14
N ARG A 96 -10.31 8.74 -2.16
CA ARG A 96 -11.00 9.01 -3.44
C ARG A 96 -11.39 7.76 -4.21
N LYS A 97 -10.70 6.62 -4.00
CA LYS A 97 -11.14 5.32 -4.54
C LYS A 97 -12.41 4.82 -3.86
N LEU A 98 -12.61 5.16 -2.58
CA LEU A 98 -13.83 4.82 -1.84
C LEU A 98 -14.97 5.74 -2.22
N TYR A 99 -14.76 7.06 -2.19
CA TYR A 99 -15.78 8.05 -2.52
C TYR A 99 -15.16 9.41 -2.87
N VAL A 100 -15.73 10.08 -3.87
CA VAL A 100 -15.48 11.50 -4.16
C VAL A 100 -16.75 12.12 -4.73
N ARG A 101 -16.98 13.40 -4.40
CA ARG A 101 -18.08 14.20 -4.94
C ARG A 101 -17.55 15.51 -5.52
N ASP A 102 -17.38 15.53 -6.83
CA ASP A 102 -16.92 16.71 -7.58
C ASP A 102 -17.77 16.83 -8.85
N GLY A 103 -18.90 17.52 -8.74
CA GLY A 103 -19.99 17.52 -9.73
C GLY A 103 -20.81 16.23 -9.73
N MET A 104 -20.16 15.06 -9.82
CA MET A 104 -20.78 13.73 -9.77
C MET A 104 -20.17 12.87 -8.65
N GLU A 105 -20.99 12.00 -8.06
CA GLU A 105 -20.52 11.00 -7.09
C GLU A 105 -19.83 9.85 -7.83
N THR A 106 -18.57 9.56 -7.47
CA THR A 106 -17.80 8.43 -8.04
C THR A 106 -17.07 7.65 -6.94
N GLY A 107 -16.51 6.49 -7.31
CA GLY A 107 -15.84 5.57 -6.38
C GLY A 107 -16.68 4.35 -6.01
N LEU A 108 -16.12 3.50 -5.16
CA LEU A 108 -16.74 2.23 -4.75
C LEU A 108 -18.09 2.45 -4.04
N LEU A 109 -18.17 3.38 -3.10
CA LEU A 109 -19.37 3.65 -2.31
C LEU A 109 -20.48 4.25 -3.17
N ALA A 110 -20.15 5.13 -4.13
CA ALA A 110 -21.11 5.63 -5.10
C ALA A 110 -21.66 4.50 -5.99
N THR A 111 -20.79 3.57 -6.41
CA THR A 111 -21.18 2.39 -7.20
C THR A 111 -22.08 1.45 -6.39
N LEU A 112 -21.76 1.22 -5.11
CA LEU A 112 -22.57 0.38 -4.21
C LEU A 112 -23.95 0.99 -3.96
N LYS A 113 -24.02 2.30 -3.72
CA LYS A 113 -25.27 3.05 -3.61
C LYS A 113 -26.14 2.89 -4.85
N TRP A 114 -25.57 3.12 -6.04
CA TRP A 114 -26.32 2.96 -7.29
C TRP A 114 -26.80 1.51 -7.50
N ARG A 115 -25.94 0.52 -7.22
CA ARG A 115 -26.29 -0.90 -7.37
C ARG A 115 -27.35 -1.35 -6.37
N SER A 116 -27.35 -0.86 -5.13
CA SER A 116 -28.36 -1.26 -4.14
C SER A 116 -29.75 -0.78 -4.54
N GLU A 117 -29.85 0.43 -5.12
CA GLU A 117 -31.11 1.00 -5.62
C GLU A 117 -31.69 0.17 -6.78
N HIS A 118 -30.84 -0.22 -7.74
CA HIS A 118 -31.23 -0.89 -8.99
C HIS A 118 -31.19 -2.43 -8.93
N SER A 119 -30.84 -3.02 -7.79
CA SER A 119 -30.78 -4.47 -7.61
C SER A 119 -32.18 -5.09 -7.42
N PRO A 120 -32.43 -6.34 -7.86
CA PRO A 120 -33.67 -7.07 -7.57
C PRO A 120 -33.78 -7.59 -6.11
N MET A 121 -32.91 -7.15 -5.21
CA MET A 121 -32.88 -7.57 -3.80
C MET A 121 -34.12 -7.13 -3.01
N LYS A 122 -34.44 -7.86 -1.94
CA LYS A 122 -35.53 -7.50 -1.00
C LYS A 122 -35.28 -6.12 -0.39
N GLN A 123 -36.36 -5.37 -0.15
CA GLN A 123 -36.30 -3.98 0.33
C GLN A 123 -35.48 -3.81 1.62
N VAL A 124 -35.62 -4.73 2.57
CA VAL A 124 -34.84 -4.73 3.83
C VAL A 124 -33.33 -4.68 3.58
N TRP A 125 -32.84 -5.39 2.57
CA TRP A 125 -31.42 -5.36 2.21
C TRP A 125 -31.03 -4.08 1.47
N LYS A 126 -31.94 -3.52 0.65
CA LYS A 126 -31.71 -2.22 -0.01
C LYS A 126 -31.55 -1.12 1.03
N ASP A 127 -32.44 -1.07 2.01
CA ASP A 127 -32.44 -0.06 3.06
C ASP A 127 -31.20 -0.19 3.96
N ALA A 128 -30.85 -1.42 4.34
CA ALA A 128 -29.64 -1.69 5.13
C ALA A 128 -28.36 -1.29 4.37
N LEU A 129 -28.24 -1.66 3.08
CA LEU A 129 -27.10 -1.28 2.25
C LEU A 129 -27.04 0.23 2.03
N ALA A 130 -28.16 0.89 1.75
CA ALA A 130 -28.22 2.34 1.57
C ALA A 130 -27.81 3.09 2.85
N GLY A 131 -28.32 2.64 4.01
CA GLY A 131 -27.95 3.20 5.31
C GLY A 131 -26.46 3.02 5.62
N GLY A 132 -25.93 1.80 5.45
CA GLY A 132 -24.52 1.51 5.66
C GLY A 132 -23.60 2.26 4.70
N THR A 133 -23.98 2.37 3.43
CA THR A 133 -23.21 3.12 2.42
C THR A 133 -23.16 4.60 2.75
N ARG A 134 -24.28 5.18 3.19
CA ARG A 134 -24.33 6.59 3.61
C ARG A 134 -23.40 6.85 4.80
N LEU A 135 -23.48 6.01 5.84
CA LEU A 135 -22.59 6.12 7.00
C LEU A 135 -21.12 6.01 6.60
N ALA A 136 -20.78 5.08 5.69
CA ALA A 136 -19.41 4.93 5.20
C ALA A 136 -18.94 6.19 4.43
N ILE A 137 -19.80 6.79 3.59
CA ILE A 137 -19.50 8.04 2.88
C ILE A 137 -19.21 9.16 3.88
N ASP A 138 -20.03 9.31 4.92
CA ASP A 138 -19.83 10.34 5.94
C ASP A 138 -18.49 10.18 6.65
N ARG A 139 -18.11 8.93 7.01
CA ARG A 139 -16.80 8.65 7.61
C ARG A 139 -15.63 8.92 6.66
N VAL A 140 -15.75 8.60 5.38
CA VAL A 140 -14.70 8.93 4.39
C VAL A 140 -14.47 10.45 4.33
N ASN A 141 -15.56 11.24 4.30
CA ASN A 141 -15.47 12.70 4.28
C ASN A 141 -14.86 13.27 5.58
N GLU A 142 -15.21 12.69 6.74
CA GLU A 142 -14.61 13.06 8.03
C GLU A 142 -13.10 12.80 8.05
N VAL A 143 -12.67 11.62 7.60
CA VAL A 143 -11.25 11.27 7.54
C VAL A 143 -10.50 12.16 6.55
N GLU A 144 -11.10 12.49 5.40
CA GLU A 144 -10.47 13.41 4.44
C GLU A 144 -10.20 14.78 5.08
N ARG A 145 -11.19 15.38 5.76
CA ARG A 145 -11.02 16.66 6.46
C ARG A 145 -9.96 16.58 7.57
N ALA A 146 -9.92 15.45 8.29
CA ALA A 146 -8.93 15.24 9.35
C ALA A 146 -7.51 15.18 8.78
N ILE A 147 -7.30 14.47 7.67
CA ILE A 147 -6.02 14.39 6.96
C ILE A 147 -5.60 15.77 6.47
N GLU A 148 -6.50 16.52 5.83
CA GLU A 148 -6.22 17.89 5.38
C GLU A 148 -5.76 18.79 6.53
N THR A 149 -6.49 18.76 7.64
CA THR A 149 -6.18 19.55 8.83
C THR A 149 -4.83 19.16 9.42
N PHE A 150 -4.56 17.86 9.53
CA PHE A 150 -3.31 17.33 10.06
C PHE A 150 -2.11 17.76 9.22
N PHE A 151 -2.13 17.52 7.91
CA PHE A 151 -1.02 17.86 7.03
C PHE A 151 -0.85 19.37 6.86
N LYS A 152 -1.93 20.16 6.90
CA LYS A 152 -1.84 21.61 6.92
C LYS A 152 -1.09 22.10 8.15
N LYS A 153 -1.45 21.62 9.35
CA LYS A 153 -0.77 22.00 10.60
C LYS A 153 0.71 21.63 10.58
N ILE A 154 1.06 20.43 10.11
CA ILE A 154 2.46 20.02 9.99
C ILE A 154 3.22 20.95 9.03
N ASN A 155 2.62 21.27 7.89
CA ASN A 155 3.25 22.12 6.90
C ASN A 155 3.45 23.55 7.42
N ASP A 156 2.45 24.12 8.09
CA ASP A 156 2.54 25.45 8.70
C ASP A 156 3.65 25.51 9.76
N GLU A 157 3.76 24.49 10.62
CA GLU A 157 4.81 24.39 11.65
C GLU A 157 6.20 24.24 11.04
N ALA A 158 6.35 23.40 10.02
CA ALA A 158 7.63 23.20 9.32
C ALA A 158 8.10 24.49 8.63
N LEU A 159 7.18 25.25 8.03
CA LEU A 159 7.49 26.54 7.41
C LEU A 159 7.96 27.56 8.46
N ASN A 160 7.28 27.64 9.61
CA ASN A 160 7.64 28.57 10.68
C ASN A 160 9.06 28.31 11.25
N GLN A 161 9.47 27.04 11.38
CA GLN A 161 10.81 26.68 11.84
C GLN A 161 11.90 26.93 10.79
N SER A 162 11.55 26.88 9.49
CA SER A 162 12.49 27.18 8.41
C SER A 162 12.81 28.68 8.31
N THR A 163 11.85 29.55 8.61
CA THR A 163 12.06 31.01 8.68
C THR A 163 12.88 31.46 9.88
N ASP A 164 12.92 30.67 10.97
CA ASP A 164 13.70 30.99 12.17
C ASP A 164 15.20 30.66 12.01
N ARG A 165 15.55 29.74 11.10
CA ARG A 165 16.94 29.35 10.82
C ARG A 165 17.70 30.28 9.87
N SER A 166 17.02 31.21 9.19
CA SER A 166 17.68 32.26 8.39
C SER A 166 18.33 33.38 9.23
N GLY A 167 18.26 33.30 10.57
CA GLY A 167 18.91 34.24 11.50
C GLY A 167 20.37 33.92 11.87
N TYR A 168 20.93 32.79 11.43
CA TYR A 168 22.35 32.44 11.64
C TYR A 168 23.14 32.52 10.33
N ALA A 169 23.26 33.73 9.81
CA ALA A 169 24.32 34.11 8.87
C ALA A 169 24.99 35.36 9.42
N ALA A 170 25.98 35.15 10.29
CA ALA A 170 27.02 36.10 10.66
C ALA A 170 28.35 35.35 10.67
#